data_AF-A0A662JFE6-F1
#
_entry.id   AF-A0A662JFE6-F1
#
_cell.length_a   1.000
_cell.length_b   1.000
_cell.length_c   1.000
_cell.angle_alpha   90.00
_cell.angle_beta   90.00
_cell.angle_gamma   90.00
#
_symmetry.space_group_name_H-M   'P 1'
#
loop_
_entity.id
_entity.type
_entity.pdbx_description
1 polymer ?
#
loop_
_entity_poly.entity_id
_entity_poly.type
_entity_poly.pdbx_seq_one_letter_code
_entity_poly.pdbx_strand_id
1 'polypeptide(L)'
;MSSTEVEELRRSLAFYKAQYERLREEVFKLKRILRAMRNAGAQLPPWASDVNLEETPYGVDRPKLSEESMRRLVYKAVLEAYRKRCRPVKLNEVQGEVVKLSEFVGIEPPNRSMVSKLLRELTSRERYGCEPPLLKVEEGYVPRDAHLQENRANTLDYFI
;
A
#
# COMPACT_ATOMS: atom_id res chain seq x y z
N MET A 1 25.60 -0.59 -8.77
CA MET A 1 25.45 0.31 -7.62
C MET A 1 26.27 -0.26 -6.48
N SER A 2 27.10 0.57 -5.85
CA SER A 2 27.92 0.13 -4.72
C SER A 2 27.05 -0.06 -3.46
N SER A 3 27.45 -0.96 -2.55
CA SER A 3 26.71 -1.19 -1.28
C SER A 3 26.53 0.11 -0.48
N THR A 4 27.48 1.03 -0.61
CA THR A 4 27.49 2.35 0.03
C THR A 4 26.45 3.30 -0.55
N GLU A 5 26.25 3.33 -1.87
CA GLU A 5 25.20 4.15 -2.52
C GLU A 5 23.80 3.75 -2.06
N VAL A 6 23.56 2.44 -1.91
CA VAL A 6 22.26 1.91 -1.46
C VAL A 6 21.97 2.32 -0.01
N GLU A 7 22.98 2.34 0.85
CA GLU A 7 22.83 2.79 2.24
C GLU A 7 22.58 4.29 2.35
N GLU A 8 23.25 5.11 1.55
CA GLU A 8 23.02 6.56 1.49
C GLU A 8 21.61 6.89 1.00
N LEU A 9 21.11 6.19 -0.02
CA LEU A 9 19.73 6.33 -0.49
C LEU A 9 18.72 5.93 0.59
N ARG A 10 18.98 4.85 1.35
CA ARG A 10 18.11 4.44 2.47
C ARG A 10 18.05 5.48 3.58
N ARG A 11 19.20 6.06 3.95
CA ARG A 11 19.26 7.12 4.97
C ARG A 11 18.54 8.38 4.50
N SER A 12 18.75 8.78 3.26
CA SER A 12 18.08 9.94 2.66
C SER A 12 16.57 9.74 2.61
N LEU A 13 16.11 8.56 2.17
CA LEU A 13 14.69 8.21 2.16
C LEU A 13 14.07 8.25 3.57
N ALA A 14 14.76 7.72 4.57
CA ALA A 14 14.30 7.76 5.96
C ALA A 14 14.18 9.21 6.47
N PHE A 15 15.16 10.06 6.16
CA PHE A 15 15.12 11.49 6.49
C PHE A 15 13.93 12.20 5.84
N TYR A 16 13.75 12.05 4.53
CA TYR A 16 12.63 12.69 3.83
C TYR A 16 11.28 12.19 4.31
N LYS A 17 11.17 10.90 4.66
CA LYS A 17 9.97 10.33 5.27
C LYS A 17 9.65 10.99 6.61
N ALA A 18 10.65 11.17 7.46
CA ALA A 18 10.45 11.84 8.75
C ALA A 18 10.03 13.31 8.57
N GLN A 19 10.63 14.04 7.62
CA GLN A 19 10.22 15.41 7.30
C GLN A 19 8.81 15.47 6.73
N TYR A 20 8.43 14.52 5.88
CA TYR A 20 7.08 14.44 5.33
C TYR A 20 6.03 14.23 6.42
N GLU A 21 6.23 13.28 7.34
CA GLU A 21 5.28 13.04 8.43
C GLU A 21 5.18 14.27 9.36
N ARG A 22 6.30 14.93 9.66
CA ARG A 22 6.29 16.18 10.44
C ARG A 22 5.48 17.28 9.74
N LEU A 23 5.74 17.52 8.46
CA LEU A 23 5.02 18.53 7.68
C LEU A 23 3.52 18.18 7.59
N ARG A 24 3.20 16.91 7.43
CA ARG A 24 1.83 16.40 7.38
C ARG A 24 1.09 16.69 8.69
N GLU A 25 1.71 16.46 9.84
CA GLU A 25 1.13 16.77 11.15
C GLU A 25 0.87 18.28 11.32
N GLU A 26 1.82 19.13 10.90
CA GLU A 26 1.67 20.59 10.98
C GLU A 26 0.55 21.10 10.06
N VAL A 27 0.47 20.58 8.83
CA VAL A 27 -0.64 20.90 7.90
C VAL A 27 -1.97 20.44 8.48
N PHE A 28 -2.01 19.29 9.16
CA PHE A 28 -3.23 18.80 9.80
C PHE A 28 -3.69 19.72 10.94
N LYS A 29 -2.77 20.14 11.81
CA LYS A 29 -3.05 21.11 12.88
C LYS A 29 -3.58 22.43 12.30
N LEU A 30 -2.94 22.94 11.24
CA LEU A 30 -3.33 24.16 10.57
C LEU A 30 -4.74 24.06 9.98
N LYS A 31 -5.05 22.98 9.26
CA LYS A 31 -6.40 22.73 8.73
C LYS A 31 -7.45 22.68 9.84
N ARG A 32 -7.13 22.07 10.99
CA ARG A 32 -8.04 22.01 12.15
C ARG A 32 -8.34 23.41 12.70
N ILE A 33 -7.32 24.27 12.82
CA ILE A 33 -7.48 25.65 13.28
C ILE A 33 -8.32 26.45 12.30
N LEU A 34 -8.01 26.38 11.00
CA LEU A 34 -8.77 27.08 9.95
C LEU A 34 -10.23 26.63 9.92
N ARG A 35 -10.50 25.32 10.11
CA ARG A 35 -11.87 24.81 10.21
C ARG A 35 -12.60 25.37 11.43
N ALA A 36 -11.94 25.43 12.59
CA ALA A 36 -12.52 26.03 13.79
C ALA A 36 -12.82 27.53 13.60
N MET A 37 -11.93 28.28 12.96
CA MET A 37 -12.15 29.68 12.61
C MET A 37 -13.35 29.86 11.67
N ARG A 38 -13.43 29.05 10.61
CA ARG A 38 -14.57 29.03 9.68
C ARG A 38 -15.89 28.76 10.40
N ASN A 39 -15.91 27.75 11.27
CA ASN A 39 -17.11 27.36 12.02
C ASN A 39 -17.52 28.42 13.05
N ALA A 40 -16.58 29.21 13.55
CA ALA A 40 -16.84 30.36 14.42
C ALA A 40 -17.26 31.63 13.66
N GLY A 41 -17.39 31.58 12.33
CA GLY A 41 -17.75 32.73 11.50
C GLY A 41 -16.62 33.74 11.27
N ALA A 42 -15.37 33.39 11.60
CA ALA A 42 -14.22 34.26 11.34
C ALA A 42 -13.86 34.27 9.85
N GLN A 43 -13.41 35.43 9.36
CA GLN A 43 -12.83 35.52 8.02
C GLN A 43 -11.51 34.74 7.96
N LEU A 44 -11.40 33.87 6.96
CA LEU A 44 -10.17 33.14 6.69
C LEU A 44 -9.14 34.06 6.00
N PRO A 45 -7.85 33.85 6.23
CA PRO A 45 -6.80 34.52 5.46
C PRO A 45 -6.96 34.27 3.95
N PRO A 46 -6.60 35.22 3.06
CA PRO A 46 -6.77 35.07 1.61
C PRO A 46 -6.12 33.80 1.02
N TRP A 47 -4.96 33.40 1.57
CA TRP A 47 -4.26 32.18 1.14
C TRP A 47 -4.97 30.88 1.56
N ALA A 48 -5.87 30.96 2.54
CA ALA A 48 -6.59 29.81 3.10
C ALA A 48 -7.98 29.61 2.48
N SER A 49 -8.47 30.55 1.68
CA SER A 49 -9.80 30.54 1.07
C SER A 49 -10.02 29.34 0.13
N ASP A 50 -8.97 28.96 -0.61
CA ASP A 50 -9.01 27.85 -1.58
C ASP A 50 -8.58 26.50 -0.97
N VAL A 51 -8.20 26.49 0.31
CA VAL A 51 -7.73 25.29 0.98
C VAL A 51 -8.91 24.40 1.31
N ASN A 52 -8.90 23.15 0.82
CA ASN A 52 -9.87 22.16 1.25
C ASN A 52 -9.65 21.81 2.74
N LEU A 53 -10.54 22.35 3.59
CA LEU A 53 -10.56 22.17 5.05
C LEU A 53 -11.27 20.89 5.49
N GLU A 54 -11.96 20.20 4.60
CA GLU A 54 -12.62 18.94 4.95
C GLU A 54 -11.57 17.85 5.17
N GLU A 55 -11.77 17.08 6.25
CA GLU A 55 -11.05 15.84 6.52
C GLU A 55 -11.60 14.73 5.62
N THR A 56 -11.53 14.94 4.31
CA THR A 56 -11.59 13.80 3.41
C THR A 56 -10.22 13.12 3.49
N PRO A 57 -10.15 11.79 3.71
CA PRO A 57 -8.93 11.05 3.47
C PRO A 57 -8.62 11.17 1.98
N TYR A 58 -7.94 12.25 1.61
CA TYR A 58 -7.36 12.54 0.31
C TYR A 58 -8.34 12.44 -0.87
N GLY A 59 -9.15 13.48 -1.06
CA GLY A 59 -9.78 13.81 -2.33
C GLY A 59 -8.84 14.52 -3.32
N VAL A 60 -7.59 14.08 -3.41
CA VAL A 60 -6.79 14.32 -4.63
C VAL A 60 -7.28 13.25 -5.60
N ASP A 61 -7.50 13.57 -6.88
CA ASP A 61 -7.78 12.58 -7.92
C ASP A 61 -6.64 11.55 -7.94
N ARG A 62 -6.77 10.54 -7.09
CA ARG A 62 -5.74 9.52 -6.94
C ARG A 62 -5.77 8.73 -8.24
N PRO A 63 -4.63 8.58 -8.92
CA PRO A 63 -4.63 7.94 -10.21
C PRO A 63 -5.16 6.51 -10.05
N LYS A 64 -6.19 6.19 -10.84
CA LYS A 64 -6.70 4.83 -10.96
C LYS A 64 -5.66 4.02 -11.70
N LEU A 65 -5.17 2.97 -11.06
CA LEU A 65 -4.25 2.04 -11.70
C LEU A 65 -4.98 1.20 -12.75
N SER A 66 -4.24 0.80 -13.78
CA SER A 66 -4.67 -0.30 -14.65
C SER A 66 -4.88 -1.57 -13.81
N GLU A 67 -5.74 -2.46 -14.31
CA GLU A 67 -6.03 -3.74 -13.64
C GLU A 67 -4.77 -4.58 -13.42
N GLU A 68 -3.80 -4.51 -14.34
CA GLU A 68 -2.50 -5.17 -14.22
C GLU A 68 -1.68 -4.62 -13.05
N SER A 69 -1.56 -3.29 -12.95
CA SER A 69 -0.85 -2.64 -11.85
C SER A 69 -1.53 -2.91 -10.51
N MET A 70 -2.86 -2.96 -10.49
CA MET A 70 -3.63 -3.33 -9.31
C MET A 70 -3.39 -4.79 -8.90
N ARG A 71 -3.28 -5.70 -9.87
CA ARG A 71 -2.94 -7.11 -9.60
C ARG A 71 -1.56 -7.25 -8.98
N ARG A 72 -0.57 -6.52 -9.49
CA ARG A 72 0.79 -6.48 -8.91
C ARG A 72 0.79 -5.92 -7.49
N LEU A 73 -0.03 -4.90 -7.21
CA LEU A 73 -0.20 -4.36 -5.87
C LEU A 73 -0.79 -5.40 -4.92
N VAL A 74 -1.86 -6.10 -5.33
CA VAL A 74 -2.48 -7.17 -4.52
C VAL A 74 -1.50 -8.30 -4.27
N TYR A 75 -0.72 -8.70 -5.28
CA TYR A 75 0.32 -9.71 -5.10
C TYR A 75 1.38 -9.27 -4.09
N LYS A 76 1.89 -8.03 -4.19
CA LYS A 76 2.83 -7.47 -3.19
C LYS A 76 2.22 -7.43 -1.78
N ALA A 77 0.95 -7.10 -1.65
CA ALA A 77 0.26 -7.10 -0.36
C ALA A 77 0.16 -8.51 0.24
N VAL A 78 -0.05 -9.54 -0.59
CA VAL A 78 -0.02 -10.94 -0.15
C VAL A 78 1.37 -11.32 0.36
N LEU A 79 2.42 -10.99 -0.40
CA LEU A 79 3.81 -11.25 0.00
C LEU A 79 4.14 -10.60 1.35
N GLU A 80 3.75 -9.34 1.52
CA GLU A 80 4.01 -8.59 2.76
C GLU A 80 3.20 -9.12 3.94
N ALA A 81 1.92 -9.45 3.72
CA ALA A 81 1.07 -10.07 4.74
C ALA A 81 1.60 -11.44 5.16
N TYR A 82 2.12 -12.22 4.21
CA TYR A 82 2.68 -13.54 4.45
C TYR A 82 4.01 -13.42 5.20
N ARG A 83 4.91 -12.54 4.76
CA ARG A 83 6.19 -12.25 5.43
C ARG A 83 6.03 -11.87 6.90
N LYS A 84 5.00 -11.09 7.23
CA LYS A 84 4.70 -10.66 8.60
C LYS A 84 4.17 -11.77 9.51
N ARG A 85 3.52 -12.79 8.94
CA ARG A 85 2.78 -13.79 9.72
C ARG A 85 3.33 -15.20 9.60
N CYS A 86 4.12 -15.49 8.56
CA CYS A 86 4.66 -16.80 8.22
C CYS A 86 3.58 -17.90 8.18
N ARG A 87 2.38 -17.57 7.68
CA ARG A 87 1.25 -18.51 7.54
C ARG A 87 0.33 -18.10 6.39
N PRO A 88 -0.55 -18.99 5.89
CA PRO A 88 -1.57 -18.62 4.91
C PRO A 88 -2.31 -17.33 5.31
N VAL A 89 -2.46 -16.42 4.35
CA VAL A 89 -3.06 -15.11 4.58
C VAL A 89 -4.51 -15.08 4.14
N LYS A 90 -5.37 -14.48 4.96
CA LYS A 90 -6.81 -14.35 4.69
C LYS A 90 -7.11 -13.09 3.88
N LEU A 91 -8.25 -13.07 3.17
CA LEU A 91 -8.67 -11.90 2.37
C LEU A 91 -8.64 -10.59 3.16
N ASN A 92 -9.14 -10.58 4.40
CA ASN A 92 -9.15 -9.38 5.26
C ASN A 92 -7.74 -8.85 5.53
N GLU A 93 -6.78 -9.76 5.65
CA GLU A 93 -5.40 -9.45 5.93
C GLU A 93 -4.70 -8.84 4.72
N VAL A 94 -4.97 -9.41 3.54
CA VAL A 94 -4.52 -8.85 2.26
C VAL A 94 -5.13 -7.48 2.05
N GLN A 95 -6.44 -7.30 2.28
CA GLN A 95 -7.11 -6.00 2.15
C GLN A 95 -6.44 -4.93 3.01
N GLY A 96 -6.11 -5.26 4.27
CA GLY A 96 -5.43 -4.33 5.16
C GLY A 96 -4.05 -3.90 4.64
N GLU A 97 -3.28 -4.83 4.08
CA GLU A 97 -1.97 -4.50 3.50
C GLU A 97 -2.10 -3.75 2.17
N VAL A 98 -3.10 -4.06 1.34
CA VAL A 98 -3.38 -3.33 0.11
C VAL A 98 -3.71 -1.86 0.42
N VAL A 99 -4.56 -1.58 1.41
CA VAL A 99 -4.90 -0.21 1.80
C VAL A 99 -3.65 0.56 2.22
N LYS A 100 -2.79 -0.02 3.06
CA LYS A 100 -1.53 0.61 3.50
C LYS A 100 -0.60 0.88 2.31
N LEU A 101 -0.45 -0.07 1.39
CA LEU A 101 0.39 0.11 0.21
C LEU A 101 -0.20 1.16 -0.74
N SER A 102 -1.52 1.20 -0.91
CA SER A 102 -2.21 2.22 -1.71
C SER A 102 -1.99 3.62 -1.14
N GLU A 103 -2.09 3.77 0.18
CA GLU A 103 -1.79 5.03 0.86
C GLU A 103 -0.33 5.43 0.70
N PHE A 104 0.60 4.48 0.85
CA PHE A 104 2.03 4.73 0.69
C PHE A 104 2.41 5.17 -0.73
N VAL A 105 1.78 4.60 -1.75
CA VAL A 105 2.04 4.93 -3.17
C VAL A 105 1.18 6.12 -3.65
N GLY A 106 0.20 6.57 -2.87
CA GLY A 106 -0.66 7.70 -3.21
C GLY A 106 -1.77 7.39 -4.23
N ILE A 107 -2.25 6.15 -4.28
CA ILE A 107 -3.29 5.68 -5.21
C ILE A 107 -4.61 5.38 -4.50
N GLU A 108 -5.70 5.30 -5.27
CA GLU A 108 -7.00 4.90 -4.72
C GLU A 108 -6.95 3.43 -4.31
N PRO A 109 -7.28 3.08 -3.04
CA PRO A 109 -7.28 1.70 -2.62
C PRO A 109 -8.41 0.92 -3.30
N PRO A 110 -8.13 -0.28 -3.84
CA PRO A 110 -9.18 -1.12 -4.40
C PRO A 110 -10.15 -1.58 -3.31
N ASN A 111 -11.42 -1.63 -3.67
CA ASN A 111 -12.45 -2.18 -2.80
C ASN A 111 -12.26 -3.70 -2.59
N ARG A 112 -12.93 -4.23 -1.56
CA ARG A 112 -12.81 -5.63 -1.15
C ARG A 112 -13.19 -6.62 -2.27
N SER A 113 -14.20 -6.30 -3.07
CA SER A 113 -14.64 -7.16 -4.17
C SER A 113 -13.58 -7.25 -5.28
N MET A 114 -12.93 -6.12 -5.62
CA MET A 114 -11.81 -6.09 -6.55
C MET A 114 -10.63 -6.90 -6.01
N VAL A 115 -10.26 -6.73 -4.74
CA VAL A 115 -9.17 -7.54 -4.14
C VAL A 115 -9.49 -9.03 -4.20
N SER A 116 -10.74 -9.42 -3.88
CA SER A 116 -11.16 -10.82 -4.01
C SER A 116 -11.10 -11.32 -5.45
N LYS A 117 -11.46 -10.51 -6.44
CA LYS A 117 -11.36 -10.85 -7.87
C LYS A 117 -9.90 -11.09 -8.25
N LEU A 118 -9.03 -10.13 -7.95
CA LEU A 118 -7.60 -10.18 -8.28
C LEU A 118 -6.89 -11.36 -7.60
N LEU A 119 -7.28 -11.72 -6.37
CA LEU A 119 -6.76 -12.91 -5.70
C LEU A 119 -7.16 -14.21 -6.42
N ARG A 120 -8.40 -14.32 -6.91
CA ARG A 120 -8.81 -15.49 -7.71
C ARG A 120 -8.01 -15.57 -9.00
N GLU A 121 -7.78 -14.44 -9.65
CA GLU A 121 -6.96 -14.35 -10.87
C GLU A 121 -5.51 -14.78 -10.60
N LEU A 122 -4.91 -14.31 -9.49
CA LEU A 122 -3.56 -14.67 -9.07
C LEU A 122 -3.39 -16.15 -8.70
N THR A 123 -4.50 -16.86 -8.46
CA THR A 123 -4.54 -18.31 -8.21
C THR A 123 -5.02 -19.11 -9.42
N SER A 124 -5.35 -18.47 -10.53
CA SER A 124 -5.93 -19.13 -11.70
C SER A 124 -4.84 -19.68 -12.63
N ARG A 125 -4.79 -21.01 -12.76
CA ARG A 125 -3.92 -21.67 -13.73
C ARG A 125 -4.30 -21.32 -15.18
N GLU A 126 -5.60 -21.20 -15.46
CA GLU A 126 -6.12 -20.85 -16.80
C GLU A 126 -5.60 -19.50 -17.27
N ARG A 127 -5.47 -18.52 -16.36
CA ARG A 127 -4.98 -17.18 -16.69
C ARG A 127 -3.50 -17.18 -17.08
N TYR A 128 -2.68 -17.90 -16.33
CA TYR A 128 -1.23 -17.87 -16.49
C TYR A 128 -0.73 -18.91 -17.50
N GLY A 129 -1.52 -19.93 -17.83
CA GLY A 129 -1.09 -21.05 -18.67
C GLY A 129 -0.02 -21.95 -18.02
N CYS A 130 0.39 -21.61 -16.80
CA CYS A 130 1.39 -22.29 -15.99
C CYS A 130 0.97 -22.25 -14.51
N GLU A 131 1.84 -22.71 -13.62
CA GLU A 131 1.57 -22.63 -12.18
C GLU A 131 1.38 -21.17 -11.73
N PRO A 132 0.26 -20.85 -11.05
CA PRO A 132 -0.05 -19.49 -10.65
C PRO A 132 0.91 -18.99 -9.56
N PRO A 133 1.12 -17.66 -9.46
CA PRO A 133 2.02 -17.07 -8.46
C PRO A 133 1.52 -17.22 -7.02
N LEU A 134 0.21 -17.41 -6.82
CA LEU A 134 -0.38 -17.73 -5.52
C LEU A 134 -1.08 -19.07 -5.55
N LEU A 135 -1.01 -19.77 -4.42
CA LEU A 135 -1.78 -20.99 -4.16
C LEU A 135 -2.91 -20.65 -3.18
N LYS A 136 -4.11 -21.15 -3.48
CA LYS A 136 -5.25 -21.11 -2.56
C LYS A 136 -5.27 -22.40 -1.76
N VAL A 137 -5.10 -22.30 -0.45
CA VAL A 137 -5.20 -23.39 0.51
C VAL A 137 -6.45 -23.20 1.38
N GLU A 138 -6.83 -24.20 2.17
CA GLU A 138 -8.03 -24.12 3.03
C GLU A 138 -8.03 -22.89 3.93
N GLU A 139 -6.87 -22.54 4.48
CA GLU A 139 -6.71 -21.44 5.42
C GLU A 139 -6.52 -20.05 4.79
N GLY A 140 -6.31 -19.97 3.46
CA GLY A 140 -6.10 -18.69 2.77
C GLY A 140 -5.23 -18.78 1.52
N TYR A 141 -4.34 -17.80 1.36
CA TYR A 141 -3.45 -17.67 0.21
C TYR A 141 -1.99 -17.79 0.64
N VAL A 142 -1.19 -18.48 -0.17
CA VAL A 142 0.25 -18.68 0.06
C VAL A 142 1.01 -18.30 -1.21
N PRO A 143 2.13 -17.55 -1.11
CA PRO A 143 3.03 -17.35 -2.24
C PRO A 143 3.57 -18.71 -2.72
N ARG A 144 3.52 -18.96 -4.03
CA ARG A 144 4.02 -20.23 -4.59
C ARG A 144 5.43 -20.54 -4.11
N ASP A 145 6.30 -19.55 -4.13
CA ASP A 145 7.71 -19.73 -3.77
C ASP A 145 7.90 -20.01 -2.27
N ALA A 146 7.00 -19.51 -1.42
CA ALA A 146 6.99 -19.86 0.01
C ALA A 146 6.54 -21.30 0.25
N HIS A 147 5.60 -21.82 -0.56
CA HIS A 147 5.22 -23.23 -0.54
C HIS A 147 6.35 -24.14 -1.03
N LEU A 148 7.15 -23.68 -2.00
CA LEU A 148 8.35 -24.39 -2.46
C LEU A 148 9.50 -24.30 -1.45
N GLN A 149 9.56 -23.25 -0.62
CA GLN A 149 10.58 -23.05 0.41
C GLN A 149 10.45 -23.95 1.64
N GLU A 150 9.29 -24.58 1.90
CA GLU A 150 9.23 -25.71 2.85
C GLU A 150 10.17 -26.85 2.42
N ASN A 151 10.57 -26.90 1.14
CA ASN A 151 11.57 -27.85 0.63
C ASN A 151 12.97 -27.29 0.39
N ARG A 152 13.19 -25.95 0.32
CA ARG A 152 14.54 -25.35 0.20
C ARG A 152 14.59 -23.93 0.76
N ALA A 153 15.37 -23.72 1.80
CA ALA A 153 15.62 -22.41 2.41
C ALA A 153 16.36 -21.44 1.45
N ASN A 154 15.83 -20.23 1.28
CA ASN A 154 16.51 -18.93 1.45
C ASN A 154 15.70 -17.79 0.80
N THR A 155 15.29 -16.83 1.62
CA THR A 155 14.52 -15.61 1.28
C THR A 155 15.38 -14.48 0.70
N LEU A 156 16.57 -14.78 0.19
CA LEU A 156 17.57 -13.78 -0.23
C LEU A 156 17.64 -13.52 -1.74
N ASP A 157 16.99 -14.33 -2.58
CA ASP A 157 17.15 -14.21 -4.05
C ASP A 157 16.16 -13.25 -4.74
N TYR A 158 15.30 -12.55 -4.01
CA TYR A 158 14.33 -11.60 -4.60
C TYR A 158 14.86 -10.18 -4.81
N PHE A 159 16.16 -9.92 -4.57
CA PHE A 159 16.74 -8.57 -4.58
C PHE A 159 17.93 -8.38 -5.53
N ILE A 160 18.15 -9.27 -6.52
CA ILE A 160 19.15 -9.06 -7.58
C ILE A 160 18.44 -9.00 -8.94
#